data_AF-A0A1C0VI65-F1
#
_entry.id   AF-A0A1C0VI65-F1
#
_cell.length_a   1.000
_cell.length_b   1.000
_cell.length_c   1.000
_cell.angle_alpha   90.00
_cell.angle_beta   90.00
_cell.angle_gamma   90.00
#
_symmetry.space_group_name_H-M   'P 1'
#
loop_
_entity.id
_entity.type
_entity.pdbx_description
1 polymer ?
#
loop_
_entity_poly.entity_id
_entity_poly.type
_entity_poly.pdbx_seq_one_letter_code
_entity_poly.pdbx_strand_id
1 'polypeptide(L)'
;MPSQGVGGNGTASEFGDLTGMTRQEVDDFLRGFGAKVKTTQGNYIEYSFADKSQIHIRPDGEVVRIPAPKYSKDGRRINKGLRLDKDGSLLQTRDRLGNPMPHTHNTEEKVSD
;
A
#
# COMPACT_ATOMS: atom_id res chain seq x y z
N MET A 1 11.22 -10.42 -7.87
CA MET A 1 11.47 -9.31 -6.91
C MET A 1 11.01 -8.01 -7.54
N PRO A 2 10.32 -7.13 -6.78
CA PRO A 2 9.83 -5.86 -7.30
C PRO A 2 10.99 -4.90 -7.61
N SER A 3 10.73 -3.91 -8.47
CA SER A 3 11.67 -2.81 -8.72
C SER A 3 11.88 -1.96 -7.46
N GLN A 4 12.85 -1.04 -7.49
CA GLN A 4 12.98 -0.04 -6.44
C GLN A 4 11.86 1.00 -6.57
N GLY A 5 11.24 1.38 -5.45
CA GLY A 5 10.23 2.43 -5.38
C GLY A 5 10.84 3.82 -5.16
N VAL A 6 10.02 4.86 -5.26
CA VAL A 6 10.47 6.25 -5.09
C VAL A 6 10.90 6.59 -3.64
N GLY A 7 10.42 5.84 -2.66
CA GLY A 7 10.72 6.04 -1.24
C GLY A 7 10.13 7.31 -0.61
N GLY A 8 10.39 7.50 0.69
CA GLY A 8 10.06 8.74 1.41
C GLY A 8 8.57 8.92 1.79
N ASN A 9 7.72 7.94 1.49
CA ASN A 9 6.33 7.84 1.93
C ASN A 9 6.10 6.65 2.88
N GLY A 10 7.17 6.14 3.49
CA GLY A 10 7.21 4.97 4.34
C GLY A 10 7.73 3.74 3.60
N THR A 11 7.90 2.65 4.35
CA THR A 11 8.48 1.38 3.90
C THR A 11 7.71 0.84 2.70
N ALA A 12 6.38 0.97 2.71
CA ALA A 12 5.51 0.61 1.58
C ALA A 12 5.79 1.39 0.28
N SER A 13 6.63 2.43 0.27
CA SER A 13 7.04 3.19 -0.94
C SER A 13 8.45 2.89 -1.43
N GLU A 14 9.21 2.05 -0.73
CA GLU A 14 10.62 1.77 -1.04
C GLU A 14 10.80 0.73 -2.17
N PHE A 15 9.70 0.08 -2.59
CA PHE A 15 9.68 -0.92 -3.65
C PHE A 15 8.56 -0.61 -4.66
N GLY A 16 8.71 -1.10 -5.88
CA GLY A 16 7.69 -1.06 -6.92
C GLY A 16 6.56 -2.05 -6.66
N ASP A 17 5.65 -2.19 -7.61
CA ASP A 17 4.48 -3.05 -7.49
C ASP A 17 4.82 -4.55 -7.35
N LEU A 18 3.91 -5.29 -6.73
CA LEU A 18 4.05 -6.71 -6.45
C LEU A 18 3.38 -7.57 -7.53
N THR A 19 3.10 -6.98 -8.69
CA THR A 19 2.35 -7.62 -9.75
C THR A 19 3.08 -8.87 -10.27
N GLY A 20 2.34 -9.97 -10.40
CA GLY A 20 2.88 -11.24 -10.91
C GLY A 20 3.73 -12.03 -9.90
N MET A 21 3.95 -11.51 -8.70
CA MET A 21 4.52 -12.31 -7.59
C MET A 21 3.42 -13.20 -7.00
N THR A 22 3.79 -14.41 -6.59
CA THR A 22 2.91 -15.32 -5.85
C THR A 22 2.66 -14.80 -4.43
N ARG A 23 1.58 -15.29 -3.80
CA ARG A 23 1.27 -15.00 -2.39
C ARG A 23 2.44 -15.28 -1.45
N GLN A 24 3.14 -16.40 -1.65
CA GLN A 24 4.27 -16.80 -0.81
C GLN A 24 5.47 -15.86 -1.01
N GLU A 25 5.82 -15.54 -2.26
CA GLU A 25 6.91 -14.60 -2.54
C GLU A 25 6.66 -13.21 -1.95
N VAL A 26 5.40 -12.76 -1.96
CA VAL A 26 5.00 -11.50 -1.34
C VAL A 26 5.09 -11.56 0.18
N ASP A 27 4.65 -12.64 0.82
CA ASP A 27 4.76 -12.81 2.27
C ASP A 27 6.24 -12.79 2.71
N ASP A 28 7.09 -13.58 2.04
CA ASP A 28 8.52 -13.64 2.33
C ASP A 28 9.21 -12.28 2.13
N PHE A 29 8.89 -11.61 1.02
CA PHE A 29 9.43 -10.28 0.70
C PHE A 29 9.02 -9.25 1.77
N LEU A 30 7.73 -9.11 2.06
CA LEU A 30 7.23 -8.08 2.99
C LEU A 30 7.70 -8.33 4.43
N ARG A 31 7.81 -9.60 4.86
CA ARG A 31 8.39 -9.95 6.17
C ARG A 31 9.88 -9.66 6.23
N GLY A 32 10.61 -9.77 5.12
CA GLY A 32 12.00 -9.32 5.01
C GLY A 32 12.17 -7.82 5.33
N PHE A 33 11.15 -7.02 5.06
CA PHE A 33 11.07 -5.60 5.45
C PHE A 33 10.53 -5.38 6.89
N GLY A 34 10.35 -6.43 7.66
CA GLY A 34 9.85 -6.37 9.04
C GLY A 34 8.34 -6.15 9.14
N ALA A 35 7.57 -6.46 8.09
CA ALA A 35 6.11 -6.38 8.15
C ALA A 35 5.54 -7.35 9.20
N LYS A 36 4.56 -6.86 9.97
CA LYS A 36 3.67 -7.71 10.77
C LYS A 36 2.44 -8.03 9.94
N VAL A 37 2.12 -9.32 9.81
CA VAL A 37 0.95 -9.77 9.05
C VAL A 37 -0.24 -10.06 9.96
N LYS A 38 -1.44 -9.76 9.48
CA LYS A 38 -2.71 -10.11 10.11
C LYS A 38 -3.78 -10.36 9.05
N THR A 39 -4.57 -11.41 9.22
CA THR A 39 -5.81 -11.59 8.46
C THR A 39 -6.93 -10.79 9.10
N THR A 40 -7.64 -9.98 8.31
CA THR A 40 -8.75 -9.14 8.80
C THR A 40 -10.11 -9.72 8.43
N GLN A 41 -11.18 -9.13 8.96
CA GLN A 41 -12.55 -9.50 8.59
C GLN A 41 -12.78 -9.24 7.10
N GLY A 42 -13.28 -10.25 6.38
CA GLY A 42 -13.42 -10.20 4.91
C GLY A 42 -12.24 -10.81 4.14
N ASN A 43 -11.36 -11.56 4.82
CA ASN A 43 -10.24 -12.32 4.22
C ASN A 43 -9.18 -11.45 3.53
N TYR A 44 -9.05 -10.18 3.92
CA TYR A 44 -7.90 -9.37 3.51
C TYR A 44 -6.69 -9.78 4.35
N ILE A 45 -5.53 -9.76 3.72
CA ILE A 45 -4.25 -9.88 4.42
C ILE A 45 -3.68 -8.47 4.56
N GLU A 46 -3.45 -8.05 5.80
CA GLU A 46 -2.83 -6.77 6.13
C GLU A 46 -1.39 -6.98 6.58
N TYR A 47 -0.47 -6.27 5.92
CA TYR A 47 0.93 -6.15 6.30
C TYR A 47 1.16 -4.74 6.82
N SER A 48 1.61 -4.62 8.07
CA SER A 48 1.90 -3.33 8.72
C SER A 48 3.38 -3.20 9.05
N PHE A 49 3.97 -2.07 8.71
CA PHE A 49 5.36 -1.74 9.02
C PHE A 49 5.49 -0.88 10.28
N ALA A 50 6.71 -0.75 10.81
CA ALA A 50 6.99 0.02 12.02
C ALA A 50 6.65 1.51 11.88
N ASP A 51 6.82 2.08 10.68
CA ASP A 51 6.46 3.45 10.35
C ASP A 51 4.96 3.67 10.10
N LYS A 52 4.15 2.62 10.27
CA LYS A 52 2.68 2.59 10.05
C LYS A 52 2.24 2.74 8.60
N SER A 53 3.14 2.62 7.63
CA SER A 53 2.76 2.30 6.26
C SER A 53 2.22 0.86 6.18
N GLN A 54 1.38 0.58 5.18
CA GLN A 54 0.69 -0.71 5.10
C GLN A 54 0.55 -1.21 3.65
N ILE A 55 0.47 -2.52 3.50
CA ILE A 55 0.04 -3.21 2.28
C ILE A 55 -1.15 -4.08 2.65
N HIS A 56 -2.26 -3.92 1.94
CA HIS A 56 -3.42 -4.80 2.06
C HIS A 56 -3.52 -5.62 0.78
N ILE A 57 -3.69 -6.93 0.90
CA ILE A 57 -3.99 -7.78 -0.24
C ILE A 57 -5.39 -8.35 -0.07
N ARG A 58 -6.26 -8.04 -1.03
CA ARG A 58 -7.65 -8.48 -1.07
C ARG A 58 -7.75 -9.98 -1.41
N PRO A 59 -8.90 -10.62 -1.17
CA PRO A 59 -9.12 -12.01 -1.54
C PRO A 59 -8.91 -12.29 -3.04
N ASP A 60 -9.22 -11.31 -3.89
CA ASP A 60 -9.10 -11.41 -5.35
C ASP A 60 -7.68 -11.11 -5.88
N GLY A 61 -6.68 -10.99 -4.99
CA GLY A 61 -5.30 -10.68 -5.36
C GLY A 61 -4.98 -9.19 -5.52
N GLU A 62 -5.96 -8.29 -5.40
CA GLU A 62 -5.68 -6.86 -5.52
C GLU A 62 -4.82 -6.36 -4.36
N VAL A 63 -3.76 -5.60 -4.68
CA VAL A 63 -2.90 -4.97 -3.69
C VAL A 63 -3.30 -3.51 -3.53
N VAL A 64 -3.43 -3.08 -2.27
CA VAL A 64 -3.64 -1.69 -1.89
C VAL A 64 -2.50 -1.25 -1.00
N ARG A 65 -1.86 -0.14 -1.37
CA ARG A 65 -0.67 0.36 -0.70
C ARG A 65 -0.98 1.68 -0.02
N ILE A 66 -0.63 1.79 1.27
CA ILE A 66 -0.98 2.92 2.12
C ILE A 66 0.31 3.57 2.65
N PRO A 67 0.52 4.88 2.43
CA PRO A 67 1.70 5.57 2.92
C PRO A 67 1.71 5.68 4.44
N ALA A 68 2.91 5.83 5.01
CA ALA A 68 3.09 6.21 6.40
C ALA A 68 2.36 7.54 6.69
N PRO A 69 1.70 7.69 7.85
CA PRO A 69 0.95 8.89 8.16
C PRO A 69 1.86 10.12 8.28
N LYS A 70 1.51 11.19 7.57
CA LYS A 70 2.18 12.50 7.66
C LYS A 70 1.23 13.48 8.35
N TYR A 71 1.76 14.28 9.27
CA TYR A 71 1.00 15.21 10.08
C TYR A 71 1.50 16.64 9.87
N SER A 72 0.59 17.61 9.81
CA SER A 72 0.91 19.03 9.84
C SER A 72 1.32 19.47 11.25
N LYS A 73 1.80 20.72 11.37
CA LYS A 73 2.28 21.30 12.65
C LYS A 73 1.21 21.32 13.75
N ASP A 74 -0.06 21.40 13.37
CA ASP A 74 -1.24 21.33 14.24
C ASP A 74 -1.66 19.89 14.60
N GLY A 75 -0.91 18.88 14.17
CA GLY A 75 -1.17 17.47 14.46
C GLY A 75 -2.22 16.82 13.57
N ARG A 76 -2.74 17.51 12.54
CA ARG A 76 -3.72 16.95 11.61
C ARG A 76 -3.03 16.05 10.57
N ARG A 77 -3.56 14.85 10.31
CA ARG A 77 -3.03 13.98 9.23
C ARG A 77 -3.33 14.60 7.87
N ILE A 78 -2.29 14.92 7.11
CA ILE A 78 -2.40 15.62 5.82
C ILE A 78 -2.47 14.68 4.61
N ASN A 79 -2.01 13.44 4.75
CA ASN A 79 -2.10 12.42 3.69
C ASN A 79 -3.19 11.39 3.96
N LYS A 80 -4.24 11.77 4.71
CA LYS A 80 -5.34 10.87 5.02
C LYS A 80 -6.09 10.51 3.73
N GLY A 81 -6.26 9.22 3.49
CA GLY A 81 -6.95 8.71 2.30
C GLY A 81 -6.10 8.63 1.04
N LEU A 82 -4.83 9.09 1.08
CA LEU A 82 -3.90 8.85 -0.01
C LEU A 82 -3.47 7.40 -0.05
N ARG A 83 -3.09 6.94 -1.23
CA ARG A 83 -2.52 5.62 -1.49
C ARG A 83 -1.16 5.76 -2.17
N LEU A 84 -0.50 4.64 -2.42
CA LEU A 84 0.68 4.58 -3.26
C LEU A 84 0.32 3.96 -4.61
N ASP A 85 0.88 4.50 -5.68
CA ASP A 85 0.83 3.89 -7.01
C ASP A 85 1.90 2.79 -7.16
N LYS A 86 2.01 2.25 -8.38
CA LYS A 86 2.93 1.15 -8.73
C LYS A 86 4.41 1.47 -8.48
N ASP A 87 4.78 2.74 -8.42
CA ASP A 87 6.15 3.18 -8.23
C ASP A 87 6.40 3.64 -6.78
N GLY A 88 5.38 3.59 -5.91
CA GLY A 88 5.45 4.07 -4.53
C GLY A 88 5.16 5.57 -4.37
N SER A 89 4.67 6.24 -5.41
CA SER A 89 4.32 7.67 -5.37
C SER A 89 2.95 7.90 -4.78
N LEU A 90 2.73 9.07 -4.18
CA LEU A 90 1.43 9.41 -3.59
C LEU A 90 0.35 9.54 -4.67
N LEU A 91 -0.71 8.76 -4.50
CA LEU A 91 -1.89 8.76 -5.35
C LEU A 91 -3.07 9.38 -4.62
N GLN A 92 -3.59 10.48 -5.19
CA GLN A 92 -4.82 11.11 -4.72
C GLN A 92 -6.01 10.21 -5.06
N THR A 93 -6.85 9.90 -4.07
CA THR A 93 -7.99 8.99 -4.27
C THR A 93 -9.33 9.70 -4.39
N ARG A 94 -9.38 10.99 -4.08
CA ARG A 94 -10.60 11.80 -4.10
C ARG A 94 -10.37 13.13 -4.78
N ASP A 95 -11.36 13.60 -5.53
CA ASP A 95 -11.34 14.91 -6.15
C ASP A 95 -11.55 16.04 -5.10
N ARG A 96 -11.61 17.29 -5.56
CA ARG A 96 -11.82 18.46 -4.69
C ARG A 96 -13.18 18.48 -4.00
N LEU A 97 -14.17 17.77 -4.54
CA LEU A 97 -15.51 17.63 -3.99
C LEU A 97 -15.63 16.42 -3.05
N GLY A 98 -14.57 15.62 -2.94
CA GLY A 98 -14.52 14.42 -2.12
C GLY A 98 -15.03 13.16 -2.81
N ASN A 99 -15.29 13.19 -4.12
CA ASN A 99 -15.72 12.00 -4.85
C ASN A 99 -14.53 11.08 -5.13
N PRO A 100 -14.70 9.74 -5.10
CA PRO A 100 -13.66 8.80 -5.50
C PRO A 100 -13.18 9.06 -6.93
N MET A 101 -11.87 9.07 -7.12
CA MET A 101 -11.27 9.20 -8.44
C MET A 101 -11.14 7.82 -9.11
N PRO A 102 -11.48 7.67 -10.40
CA PRO A 102 -11.29 6.43 -11.15
C PRO A 102 -9.83 5.96 -11.12
N HIS A 103 -9.58 4.65 -11.07
CA HIS A 103 -8.24 4.02 -11.09
C HIS A 103 -7.29 4.42 -9.96
N THR A 104 -7.81 4.97 -8.85
CA THR A 104 -6.99 5.34 -7.68
C THR A 104 -7.26 4.45 -6.46
N HIS A 105 -8.42 3.80 -6.45
CA HIS A 105 -8.85 2.86 -5.41
C HIS A 105 -8.60 1.40 -5.77
N ASN A 106 -8.41 1.10 -7.04
CA ASN A 106 -7.90 -0.17 -7.51
C ASN A 106 -6.73 0.21 -8.43
N THR A 107 -5.51 -0.04 -7.98
CA THR A 107 -4.28 0.30 -8.72
C THR A 107 -3.95 -0.71 -9.81
N GLU A 108 -4.83 -1.70 -10.01
CA GLU A 108 -4.65 -2.84 -10.92
C GLU A 108 -3.45 -3.74 -10.57
N GLU A 109 -2.74 -3.42 -9.49
CA GLU A 109 -1.69 -4.25 -8.91
C GLU A 109 -2.29 -5.56 -8.40
N LYS A 110 -1.80 -6.68 -8.95
CA LYS A 110 -2.37 -8.00 -8.75
C LYS A 110 -1.28 -9.03 -8.46
N VAL A 111 -1.37 -9.64 -7.28
CA VAL A 111 -0.56 -10.83 -6.97
C VAL A 111 -1.17 -12.06 -7.64
N SER A 112 -0.32 -13.02 -7.97
CA SER A 112 -0.73 -14.33 -8.45
C SER A 112 -1.08 -15.24 -7.28
N ASP A 113 -2.02 -16.15 -7.50
CA ASP A 113 -2.38 -17.20 -6.54
C ASP A 113 -1.23 -18.20 -6.35
#